data_AF-A0A9E5FHK2-F1
#
_entry.id   AF-A0A9E5FHK2-F1
#
_cell.length_a   1.000
_cell.length_b   1.000
_cell.length_c   1.000
_cell.angle_alpha   90.00
_cell.angle_beta   90.00
_cell.angle_gamma   90.00
#
_symmetry.space_group_name_H-M   'P 1'
#
loop_
_entity.id
_entity.type
_entity.pdbx_description
1 polymer ?
#
loop_
_entity_poly.entity_id
_entity_poly.type
_entity_poly.pdbx_seq_one_letter_code
_entity_poly.pdbx_strand_id
1 'polypeptide(L)' 'MAIDMFLKLDSVQGESTDSKHTGEIELVSFSHAVSNQSTAGSGTTSSGTGKEAFGALEFVARTNNSSATLFQVAS' A
#
# COMPACT_ATOMS: atom_id res chain seq x y z
N MET A 1 -16.82 13.77 6.71
CA MET A 1 -16.75 13.01 5.45
C MET A 1 -15.82 11.84 5.71
N ALA A 2 -16.31 10.61 5.55
CA ALA A 2 -15.47 9.42 5.58
C ALA A 2 -14.96 9.15 4.16
N ILE A 3 -13.81 8.51 4.05
CA ILE A 3 -13.19 8.15 2.78
C ILE A 3 -13.28 6.63 2.69
N ASP A 4 -13.85 6.12 1.60
CA ASP A 4 -13.88 4.68 1.34
C ASP A 4 -12.63 4.30 0.54
N MET A 5 -11.94 3.27 1.00
CA MET A 5 -10.67 2.82 0.44
C MET A 5 -10.81 1.39 -0.03
N PHE A 6 -10.42 1.13 -1.27
CA PHE A 6 -10.51 -0.19 -1.89
C PHE A 6 -9.14 -0.61 -2.43
N LEU A 7 -8.81 -1.89 -2.25
CA LEU A 7 -7.59 -2.50 -2.76
C LEU A 7 -7.94 -3.66 -3.68
N LYS A 8 -7.45 -3.57 -4.92
CA LYS A 8 -7.55 -4.62 -5.93
C LYS A 8 -6.23 -5.36 -6.06
N LEU A 9 -6.29 -6.68 -5.98
CA LEU A 9 -5.16 -7.57 -6.23
C LEU A 9 -5.61 -8.62 -7.25
N ASP A 10 -4.82 -8.84 -8.30
CA ASP A 10 -5.25 -9.65 -9.46
C ASP A 10 -5.61 -11.11 -9.13
N SER A 11 -5.05 -11.66 -8.05
CA SER A 11 -5.29 -13.05 -7.63
C SER A 11 -6.05 -13.18 -6.30
N VAL A 12 -6.54 -12.07 -5.74
CA VAL A 12 -7.22 -12.09 -4.44
C VAL A 12 -8.57 -11.38 -4.55
N GLN A 13 -9.64 -12.13 -4.33
CA GLN A 13 -11.01 -11.61 -4.32
C GLN A 13 -11.38 -11.15 -2.90
N GLY A 14 -11.79 -9.89 -2.78
CA GLY A 14 -12.37 -9.32 -1.56
C GLY A 14 -13.90 -9.49 -1.47
N GLU A 15 -14.53 -8.70 -0.62
CA GLU A 15 -15.96 -8.76 -0.31
C GLU A 15 -16.70 -7.43 -0.54
N SER A 16 -16.04 -6.44 -1.15
CA SER A 16 -16.66 -5.14 -1.39
C SER A 16 -17.95 -5.29 -2.21
N THR A 17 -19.03 -4.68 -1.71
CA THR A 17 -20.34 -4.63 -2.38
C THR A 17 -20.55 -3.31 -3.14
N ASP A 18 -19.56 -2.41 -3.13
CA ASP A 18 -19.68 -1.14 -3.84
C ASP A 18 -19.78 -1.38 -5.36
N SER A 19 -20.71 -0.69 -6.00
CA SER A 19 -21.01 -0.85 -7.43
C SER A 19 -19.83 -0.55 -8.36
N LYS A 20 -18.85 0.26 -7.91
CA LYS A 20 -17.65 0.62 -8.68
C LYS A 20 -16.44 -0.23 -8.29
N HIS A 21 -16.47 -0.83 -7.11
CA HIS A 21 -15.37 -1.60 -6.53
C HIS A 21 -15.79 -3.01 -6.13
N THR A 22 -16.68 -3.64 -6.90
CA THR A 22 -17.28 -4.93 -6.53
C THR A 22 -16.20 -6.03 -6.48
N GLY A 23 -16.14 -6.75 -5.36
CA GLY A 23 -15.18 -7.83 -5.15
C GLY A 23 -13.75 -7.35 -4.83
N GLU A 24 -13.53 -6.06 -4.62
CA GLU A 24 -12.26 -5.53 -4.09
C GLU A 24 -12.20 -5.69 -2.56
N ILE A 25 -11.01 -5.50 -1.99
CA ILE A 25 -10.80 -5.54 -0.53
C ILE A 25 -11.08 -4.16 0.04
N GLU A 26 -12.07 -4.05 0.93
CA GLU A 26 -12.33 -2.81 1.66
C GLU A 26 -11.27 -2.59 2.75
N LEU A 27 -10.61 -1.44 2.69
CA LEU A 27 -9.57 -1.05 3.64
C LEU A 27 -10.13 -0.11 4.71
N VAL A 28 -9.65 -0.31 5.94
CA VAL A 28 -9.87 0.59 7.07
C VAL A 28 -8.82 1.70 7.09
N SER A 29 -7.58 1.37 6.72
CA SER A 29 -6.46 2.33 6.63
C SER A 29 -5.31 1.73 5.82
N PHE A 30 -4.45 2.59 5.24
CA PHE A 30 -3.17 2.18 4.66
C PHE A 30 -2.07 3.21 4.97
N SER A 31 -0.82 2.75 4.97
CA SER A 31 0.39 3.56 5.08
C SER A 31 1.42 3.09 4.05
N HIS A 32 2.06 4.05 3.38
CA HIS A 32 3.15 3.79 2.45
C HIS A 32 4.27 4.79 2.74
N ALA A 33 5.47 4.29 2.99
CA ALA A 33 6.63 5.13 3.25
C ALA A 33 7.49 5.23 1.98
N VAL A 34 7.93 6.45 1.65
CA VAL A 34 8.97 6.67 0.64
C VAL A 34 10.04 7.54 1.27
N SER A 35 11.29 7.10 1.20
CA SER A 35 12.41 7.82 1.77
C SER A 35 13.42 8.16 0.67
N ASN A 36 13.80 9.43 0.58
CA ASN A 36 14.89 9.86 -0.29
C ASN A 36 16.13 10.08 0.58
N GLN A 37 17.17 9.29 0.35
CA GLN A 37 18.46 9.51 0.99
C GLN A 37 19.22 10.63 0.25
N SER A 38 18.72 11.87 0.39
CA SER A 38 19.40 13.07 -0.14
C SER A 38 20.17 13.76 0.99
N THR A 39 21.49 13.78 0.89
CA THR A 39 22.35 14.51 1.86
C THR A 39 22.35 15.99 1.51
N ALA A 40 21.44 16.77 2.10
CA ALA A 40 21.34 18.22 1.86
C ALA A 40 22.44 19.06 2.56
N GLY A 41 23.53 18.45 3.05
CA GLY A 41 24.47 19.09 4.00
C GLY A 41 25.95 19.14 3.62
N SER A 42 26.41 18.53 2.52
CA SER A 42 27.84 18.59 2.16
C SER A 42 28.03 19.59 1.02
N GLY A 43 28.49 20.79 1.36
CA GLY A 43 28.83 21.83 0.40
C GLY A 43 30.02 21.42 -0.47
N THR A 44 29.77 20.65 -1.53
CA THR A 44 30.65 20.47 -2.69
C THR A 44 29.79 20.03 -3.86
N THR A 45 29.79 20.84 -4.92
CA THR A 45 29.31 20.55 -6.29
C THR A 45 28.98 19.09 -6.59
N SER A 46 27.68 18.79 -6.57
CA SER A 46 26.90 17.76 -7.27
C SER A 46 25.87 17.17 -6.31
N SER A 47 24.63 17.67 -6.41
CA SER A 47 23.43 17.11 -5.77
C SER A 47 23.15 15.73 -6.37
N GLY A 48 23.99 14.76 -6.03
CA GLY A 48 24.02 13.43 -6.62
C GLY A 48 22.81 12.61 -6.21
N THR A 49 21.94 12.32 -7.18
CA THR A 49 21.12 11.12 -7.34
C THR A 49 20.85 10.33 -6.05
N GLY A 50 20.10 10.91 -5.11
CA GLY A 50 19.53 10.17 -4.00
C GLY A 50 18.62 9.09 -4.57
N LYS A 51 18.92 7.82 -4.29
CA LYS A 51 18.06 6.70 -4.71
C LYS A 51 16.85 6.68 -3.78
N GLU A 52 15.67 6.85 -4.34
CA GLU A 52 14.40 6.72 -3.62
C GLU A 52 14.26 5.28 -3.12
N ALA A 53 14.07 5.09 -1.81
CA ALA A 53 13.76 3.81 -1.20
C ALA A 53 12.27 3.78 -0.87
N PHE A 54 11.53 2.92 -1.57
CA PHE A 54 10.14 2.61 -1.30
C PHE A 54 10.08 1.63 -0.12
N GLY A 55 9.43 2.05 0.96
CA GLY A 55 9.09 1.19 2.08
C GLY A 55 7.90 0.29 1.76
N ALA A 56 7.57 -0.60 2.68
CA ALA A 56 6.41 -1.48 2.53
C ALA A 56 5.10 -0.67 2.45
N LEU A 57 4.16 -1.16 1.66
CA LEU A 57 2.76 -0.77 1.75
C LEU A 57 2.13 -1.61 2.85
N GLU A 58 1.72 -0.96 3.93
CA GLU A 58 1.02 -1.58 5.04
C GLU A 58 -0.45 -1.17 4.97
N PHE A 59 -1.37 -2.12 5.17
CA PHE A 59 -2.80 -1.84 5.15
C PHE A 59 -3.53 -2.66 6.21
N VAL A 60 -4.64 -2.10 6.68
CA VAL A 60 -5.56 -2.74 7.61
C VAL A 60 -6.88 -2.93 6.89
N ALA A 61 -7.32 -4.18 6.83
CA ALA A 61 -8.63 -4.57 6.31
C ALA A 61 -9.39 -5.33 7.39
N ARG A 62 -10.73 -5.34 7.30
CA ARG A 62 -11.53 -6.28 8.11
C ARG A 62 -11.32 -7.69 7.59
N THR A 63 -11.37 -8.67 8.50
CA THR A 63 -11.33 -10.07 8.12
C THR A 63 -12.48 -10.37 7.17
N ASN A 64 -12.15 -10.95 6.03
CA ASN A 64 -13.04 -11.24 4.92
C ASN A 64 -12.48 -12.43 4.12
N ASN A 65 -13.16 -12.83 3.05
CA ASN A 65 -12.77 -13.94 2.20
C ASN A 65 -11.33 -13.83 1.65
N SER A 66 -10.83 -12.60 1.45
CA SER A 66 -9.45 -12.38 0.98
C SER A 66 -8.37 -12.74 2.01
N SER A 67 -8.71 -12.80 3.29
CA SER A 67 -7.74 -12.96 4.38
C SER A 67 -6.99 -14.29 4.30
N ALA A 68 -7.68 -15.39 4.02
CA ALA A 68 -7.05 -16.71 3.92
C ALA A 68 -6.00 -16.77 2.79
N THR A 69 -6.34 -16.23 1.63
CA THR A 69 -5.44 -16.16 0.47
C THR A 69 -4.25 -15.25 0.74
N LEU A 70 -4.47 -14.11 1.40
CA LEU A 70 -3.37 -13.20 1.77
C LEU A 70 -2.38 -13.87 2.73
N PHE A 71 -2.86 -14.63 3.71
CA PHE A 71 -1.98 -15.38 4.61
C PHE A 71 -1.18 -16.48 3.90
N GLN A 72 -1.75 -17.12 2.89
CA GLN A 72 -1.03 -18.11 2.06
C GLN A 72 0.04 -17.47 1.18
N VAL A 73 -0.20 -16.27 0.66
CA VAL A 73 0.79 -15.56 -0.17
C VAL A 73 1.92 -14.98 0.68
N ALA A 74 1.64 -14.66 1.95
CA ALA A 74 2.62 -14.10 2.87
C ALA A 74 3.56 -15.16 3.51
N SER A 75 3.25 -16.45 3.39
CA SER A 75 4.06 -17.58 3.89
C SER A 75 5.07 -18.08 2.87
#